data_AF-A0A843G7Q7-F1
#
_entry.id   AF-A0A843G7Q7-F1
#
_cell.length_a   1.000
_cell.length_b   1.000
_cell.length_c   1.000
_cell.angle_alpha   90.00
_cell.angle_beta   90.00
_cell.angle_gamma   90.00
#
_symmetry.space_group_name_H-M   'P 1'
#
loop_
_entity.id
_entity.type
_entity.pdbx_description
1 polymer ?
#
loop_
_entity_poly.entity_id
_entity_poly.type
_entity_poly.pdbx_seq_one_letter_code
_entity_poly.pdbx_strand_id
1 'polypeptide(L)'
;KKESKTSKYIDNIADYFNGLNQSKDYKTSDDSNVDNKKNDYKSKKDNKSDVIYNKKTSNKSKKKKNNNSAAVKQIKFKENIFSDIHEKMSKDEVNSNDLLKVQSIALDLELFENAYLAPVVHKQIISALKMNFSTRLFAESTLDIISSGEAISKVDKKFQDALLKIQIDFLRCDCNERPFCECLQRGISYYIINQRLNGKDPIDISNALLKEYQIQTYPGDIFSWLDAYVRNLDAIRRIAKAFGKKEIVQVSEKLMKIVESGK
;
A
#
# COMPACT_ATOMS: atom_id res chain seq x y z
N LYS A 1 -32.09 -12.51 -6.28
CA LYS A 1 -31.73 -11.28 -5.55
C LYS A 1 -30.21 -11.27 -5.40
N LYS A 2 -29.49 -10.39 -6.11
CA LYS A 2 -28.02 -10.26 -6.03
C LYS A 2 -27.68 -9.37 -4.84
N GLU A 3 -27.00 -9.92 -3.83
CA GLU A 3 -26.45 -9.15 -2.72
C GLU A 3 -25.40 -8.14 -3.23
N SER A 4 -25.40 -6.94 -2.67
CA SER A 4 -24.47 -5.88 -3.04
C SER A 4 -23.04 -6.24 -2.61
N LYS A 5 -22.05 -5.81 -3.41
CA LYS A 5 -20.61 -6.02 -3.14
C LYS A 5 -20.17 -5.50 -1.76
N THR A 6 -20.95 -4.59 -1.16
CA THR A 6 -20.76 -4.03 0.18
C THR A 6 -21.03 -5.05 1.29
N SER A 7 -22.03 -5.94 1.13
CA SER A 7 -22.38 -6.96 2.14
C SER A 7 -21.24 -7.98 2.30
N LYS A 8 -20.69 -8.45 1.16
CA LYS A 8 -19.56 -9.42 1.16
C LYS A 8 -18.28 -8.86 1.77
N TYR A 9 -18.11 -7.54 1.81
CA TYR A 9 -16.92 -6.92 2.40
C TYR A 9 -17.02 -6.80 3.92
N ILE A 10 -18.23 -6.55 4.44
CA ILE A 10 -18.50 -6.49 5.88
C ILE A 10 -18.43 -7.88 6.52
N ASP A 11 -18.94 -8.90 5.86
CA ASP A 11 -18.88 -10.29 6.35
C ASP A 11 -17.42 -10.78 6.49
N ASN A 12 -16.55 -10.42 5.53
CA ASN A 12 -15.12 -10.74 5.58
C ASN A 12 -14.37 -10.03 6.73
N ILE A 13 -14.81 -8.84 7.12
CA ILE A 13 -14.22 -8.10 8.24
C ILE A 13 -14.70 -8.71 9.57
N ALA A 14 -15.97 -9.09 9.69
CA ALA A 14 -16.51 -9.77 10.86
C ALA A 14 -15.83 -11.12 11.13
N ASP A 15 -15.57 -11.91 10.08
CA ASP A 15 -14.86 -13.18 10.17
C ASP A 15 -13.39 -13.02 10.57
N TYR A 16 -12.73 -11.96 10.09
CA TYR A 16 -11.37 -11.60 10.51
C TYR A 16 -11.28 -11.26 12.00
N PHE A 17 -12.28 -10.56 12.56
CA PHE A 17 -12.34 -10.25 13.98
C PHE A 17 -12.75 -11.44 14.85
N ASN A 18 -13.64 -12.31 14.39
CA ASN A 18 -14.04 -13.53 15.11
C ASN A 18 -12.90 -14.56 15.21
N GLY A 19 -12.03 -14.65 14.20
CA GLY A 19 -10.85 -15.51 14.22
C GLY A 19 -9.76 -15.08 15.23
N LEU A 20 -9.77 -13.83 15.67
CA LEU A 20 -8.85 -13.32 16.70
C LEU A 20 -9.35 -13.59 18.13
N ASN A 21 -10.63 -13.92 18.32
CA ASN A 21 -11.23 -14.20 19.63
C ASN A 21 -11.11 -15.66 20.08
N GLN A 22 -10.64 -16.58 19.24
CA GLN A 22 -10.46 -18.00 19.61
C GLN A 22 -9.07 -18.33 20.18
N SER A 23 -8.21 -17.32 20.41
CA SER A 23 -6.88 -17.52 21.01
C SER A 23 -6.70 -16.73 22.30
N LYS A 24 -7.66 -16.80 23.24
CA LYS A 24 -7.46 -16.47 24.66
C LYS A 24 -8.39 -17.31 25.53
N ASP A 25 -8.08 -18.59 25.69
CA ASP A 25 -8.51 -19.33 26.88
C ASP A 25 -7.73 -18.77 28.07
N TYR A 26 -8.40 -17.94 28.88
CA TYR A 26 -7.95 -17.59 30.22
C TYR A 26 -7.97 -18.87 31.07
N LYS A 27 -6.80 -19.38 31.46
CA LYS A 27 -6.68 -20.34 32.55
C LYS A 27 -6.78 -19.57 33.87
N THR A 28 -7.88 -19.80 34.60
CA THR A 28 -7.97 -19.57 36.04
C THR A 28 -7.21 -20.66 36.78
N SER A 29 -6.42 -20.27 37.78
CA SER A 29 -5.88 -21.15 38.82
C SER A 29 -7.01 -21.57 39.77
N ASP A 30 -7.07 -22.85 40.13
CA ASP A 30 -6.94 -23.32 41.52
C ASP A 30 -6.99 -24.87 41.63
N ASP A 31 -6.16 -25.35 42.55
CA ASP A 31 -6.18 -26.56 43.38
C ASP A 31 -6.08 -28.02 42.89
N SER A 32 -5.05 -28.67 43.48
CA SER A 32 -5.00 -30.03 44.07
C SER A 32 -4.67 -31.28 43.22
N ASN A 33 -3.41 -31.71 43.37
CA ASN A 33 -2.94 -32.98 43.94
C ASN A 33 -3.10 -34.37 43.22
N VAL A 34 -2.05 -35.19 43.39
CA VAL A 34 -1.94 -36.67 43.34
C VAL A 34 -1.40 -37.39 42.07
N ASP A 35 -0.12 -37.79 42.20
CA ASP A 35 0.53 -39.11 41.95
C ASP A 35 0.59 -39.88 40.60
N ASN A 36 1.86 -40.20 40.27
CA ASN A 36 2.47 -41.54 40.04
C ASN A 36 2.70 -42.14 38.63
N LYS A 37 3.98 -42.57 38.50
CA LYS A 37 4.57 -43.73 37.75
C LYS A 37 4.69 -43.64 36.21
N LYS A 38 5.61 -44.31 35.51
CA LYS A 38 7.02 -44.81 35.62
C LYS A 38 7.26 -45.67 34.35
N ASN A 39 8.54 -45.84 33.96
CA ASN A 39 9.13 -46.93 33.12
C ASN A 39 9.02 -46.79 31.58
N ASP A 40 10.13 -46.64 30.83
CA ASP A 40 11.23 -47.57 30.46
C ASP A 40 10.88 -48.52 29.31
N TYR A 41 11.72 -48.55 28.24
CA TYR A 41 12.46 -49.74 27.76
C TYR A 41 13.32 -49.48 26.49
N LYS A 42 14.51 -50.11 26.48
CA LYS A 42 15.62 -50.12 25.49
C LYS A 42 15.47 -51.23 24.42
N SER A 43 16.32 -51.14 23.36
CA SER A 43 17.19 -52.20 22.72
C SER A 43 17.14 -52.10 21.17
N LYS A 44 18.18 -51.77 20.37
CA LYS A 44 19.54 -52.31 20.00
C LYS A 44 19.59 -53.14 18.69
N LYS A 45 20.75 -53.01 18.00
CA LYS A 45 21.43 -53.79 16.91
C LYS A 45 21.27 -53.28 15.46
N ASP A 46 22.33 -52.73 14.80
CA ASP A 46 23.58 -53.30 14.19
C ASP A 46 23.27 -53.89 12.78
N ASN A 47 23.92 -53.61 11.63
CA ASN A 47 25.33 -53.32 11.27
C ASN A 47 25.49 -52.64 9.88
N LYS A 48 26.64 -51.93 9.73
CA LYS A 48 27.55 -51.59 8.59
C LYS A 48 27.24 -52.06 7.15
N SER A 49 27.63 -51.35 6.08
CA SER A 49 28.93 -50.70 5.76
C SER A 49 28.77 -49.60 4.67
N ASP A 50 29.30 -48.39 4.84
CA ASP A 50 30.58 -47.82 4.31
C ASP A 50 30.52 -47.61 2.77
N VAL A 51 30.74 -46.43 2.14
CA VAL A 51 31.74 -45.34 2.25
C VAL A 51 31.13 -44.16 1.43
N ILE A 52 31.01 -42.89 1.84
CA ILE A 52 32.03 -41.84 2.05
C ILE A 52 31.51 -40.80 3.07
N TYR A 53 32.32 -40.60 4.11
CA TYR A 53 32.30 -39.59 5.19
C TYR A 53 32.71 -38.19 4.67
N ASN A 54 32.49 -37.03 5.31
CA ASN A 54 31.67 -36.49 6.41
C ASN A 54 31.96 -34.96 6.36
N LYS A 55 31.08 -34.03 6.72
CA LYS A 55 30.73 -33.65 8.11
C LYS A 55 29.49 -32.75 8.03
N LYS A 56 28.30 -33.23 8.45
CA LYS A 56 27.65 -33.05 9.77
C LYS A 56 27.51 -31.58 10.17
N THR A 57 26.35 -31.04 10.57
CA THR A 57 25.05 -31.54 11.07
C THR A 57 24.16 -30.28 11.26
N SER A 58 22.82 -30.26 11.24
CA SER A 58 21.80 -31.27 11.51
C SER A 58 20.42 -30.77 11.02
N ASN A 59 19.74 -31.61 10.23
CA ASN A 59 18.29 -31.68 10.03
C ASN A 59 17.60 -32.08 11.36
N LYS A 60 16.31 -31.92 11.67
CA LYS A 60 15.04 -32.03 10.94
C LYS A 60 13.95 -31.57 11.94
N SER A 61 12.79 -31.05 11.55
CA SER A 61 11.61 -31.91 11.37
C SER A 61 10.44 -31.11 10.82
N LYS A 62 9.80 -31.68 9.80
CA LYS A 62 8.57 -31.21 9.16
C LYS A 62 7.41 -31.13 10.17
N LYS A 63 6.73 -29.99 10.20
CA LYS A 63 5.29 -29.91 10.46
C LYS A 63 4.64 -29.20 9.29
N LYS A 64 3.84 -29.94 8.51
CA LYS A 64 2.78 -29.38 7.68
C LYS A 64 1.92 -28.49 8.57
N LYS A 65 1.85 -27.20 8.27
CA LYS A 65 0.73 -26.34 8.66
C LYS A 65 0.18 -25.71 7.40
N ASN A 66 -1.09 -26.04 7.13
CA ASN A 66 -1.93 -25.37 6.17
C ASN A 66 -1.98 -23.88 6.55
N ASN A 67 -1.37 -23.03 5.73
CA ASN A 67 -1.57 -21.60 5.81
C ASN A 67 -2.51 -21.21 4.68
N ASN A 68 -3.81 -21.41 4.88
CA ASN A 68 -4.81 -20.60 4.19
C ASN A 68 -4.84 -19.24 4.89
N SER A 69 -3.82 -18.42 4.69
CA SER A 69 -3.96 -16.97 4.84
C SER A 69 -4.27 -16.44 3.45
N ALA A 70 -5.52 -16.05 3.23
CA ALA A 70 -5.90 -15.30 2.04
C ALA A 70 -4.90 -14.17 1.85
N ALA A 71 -4.17 -14.23 0.75
CA ALA A 71 -3.06 -13.34 0.46
C ALA A 71 -3.59 -11.90 0.41
N VAL A 72 -3.26 -11.12 1.45
CA VAL A 72 -3.06 -9.68 1.27
C VAL A 72 -2.06 -9.60 0.12
N LYS A 73 -2.51 -9.16 -1.06
CA LYS A 73 -1.61 -8.85 -2.17
C LYS A 73 -0.67 -7.77 -1.66
N GLN A 74 0.49 -8.20 -1.14
CA GLN A 74 1.58 -7.31 -0.76
C GLN A 74 1.91 -6.52 -2.01
N ILE A 75 1.61 -5.22 -1.96
CA ILE A 75 1.95 -4.29 -3.02
C ILE A 75 3.49 -4.27 -3.07
N LYS A 76 4.08 -4.89 -4.08
CA LYS A 76 5.50 -4.72 -4.39
C LYS A 76 5.65 -3.38 -5.12
N PHE A 77 5.51 -2.26 -4.39
CA PHE A 77 6.24 -1.08 -4.82
C PHE A 77 7.71 -1.47 -4.74
N LYS A 78 8.44 -1.50 -5.88
CA LYS A 78 9.89 -1.59 -5.82
C LYS A 78 10.38 -0.49 -4.89
N GLU A 79 11.33 -0.84 -4.03
CA GLU A 79 11.93 -0.07 -2.92
C GLU A 79 12.53 1.30 -3.31
N ASN A 80 12.29 1.85 -4.50
CA ASN A 80 13.06 2.94 -5.10
C ASN A 80 12.25 4.12 -5.68
N ILE A 81 10.94 4.28 -5.43
CA ILE A 81 10.23 5.50 -5.91
C ILE A 81 10.24 6.62 -4.87
N PHE A 82 10.36 6.30 -3.57
CA PHE A 82 10.29 7.30 -2.50
C PHE A 82 11.26 6.97 -1.35
N SER A 83 12.53 6.67 -1.66
CA SER A 83 13.59 6.43 -0.66
C SER A 83 13.80 7.61 0.30
N ASP A 84 13.28 8.78 -0.06
CA ASP A 84 13.51 10.05 0.64
C ASP A 84 12.28 10.45 1.46
N ILE A 85 11.80 9.53 2.31
CA ILE A 85 10.93 9.90 3.44
C ILE A 85 11.83 10.64 4.45
N HIS A 86 11.75 11.96 4.47
CA HIS A 86 12.60 12.85 5.26
C HIS A 86 12.54 12.58 6.77
N GLU A 87 13.71 12.25 7.33
CA GLU A 87 14.45 12.95 8.41
C GLU A 87 13.79 13.27 9.77
N LYS A 88 12.46 13.18 9.94
CA LYS A 88 11.73 13.51 11.18
C LYS A 88 11.13 12.30 11.90
N MET A 89 11.32 11.11 11.36
CA MET A 89 10.98 9.84 12.01
C MET A 89 12.23 8.95 12.03
N SER A 90 12.48 8.25 13.13
CA SER A 90 13.65 7.37 13.21
C SER A 90 13.52 6.26 12.14
N LYS A 91 14.66 5.73 11.66
CA LYS A 91 14.68 4.61 10.71
C LYS A 91 13.89 3.38 11.22
N ASP A 92 13.69 3.27 12.54
CA ASP A 92 12.90 2.21 13.17
C ASP A 92 11.39 2.50 13.16
N GLU A 93 10.98 3.78 13.17
CA GLU A 93 9.57 4.19 13.05
C GLU A 93 9.06 4.10 11.61
N VAL A 94 9.89 4.43 10.62
CA VAL A 94 9.58 4.32 9.18
C VAL A 94 9.44 2.86 8.75
N ASN A 95 10.16 1.94 9.42
CA ASN A 95 10.04 0.50 9.24
C ASN A 95 8.99 -0.16 10.15
N SER A 96 8.26 0.62 10.95
CA SER A 96 7.05 0.09 11.58
C SER A 96 6.04 -0.14 10.45
N ASN A 97 5.75 -1.41 10.18
CA ASN A 97 4.71 -1.87 9.25
C ASN A 97 3.37 -1.13 9.46
N ASP A 98 3.19 -0.48 10.60
CA ASP A 98 1.99 0.23 11.02
C ASP A 98 1.78 1.61 10.39
N LEU A 99 2.82 2.42 10.14
CA LEU A 99 2.65 3.68 9.38
C LEU A 99 2.19 3.40 7.96
N LEU A 100 2.89 2.49 7.28
CA LEU A 100 2.56 2.08 5.92
C LEU A 100 1.15 1.46 5.85
N LYS A 101 0.75 0.65 6.84
CA LYS A 101 -0.62 0.14 6.96
C LYS A 101 -1.64 1.26 7.13
N VAL A 102 -1.41 2.23 8.01
CA VAL A 102 -2.36 3.32 8.26
C VAL A 102 -2.53 4.16 6.99
N GLN A 103 -1.43 4.52 6.33
CA GLN A 103 -1.48 5.24 5.06
C GLN A 103 -2.19 4.42 3.97
N SER A 104 -1.88 3.12 3.86
CA SER A 104 -2.51 2.27 2.84
C SER A 104 -4.02 2.16 3.07
N ILE A 105 -4.46 1.95 4.32
CA ILE A 105 -5.89 1.89 4.65
C ILE A 105 -6.56 3.23 4.35
N ALA A 106 -5.93 4.36 4.72
CA ALA A 106 -6.49 5.68 4.44
C ALA A 106 -6.60 5.97 2.94
N LEU A 107 -5.62 5.55 2.14
CA LEU A 107 -5.66 5.62 0.67
C LEU A 107 -6.69 4.68 0.06
N ASP A 108 -6.94 3.51 0.67
CA ASP A 108 -7.98 2.58 0.22
C ASP A 108 -9.40 3.11 0.48
N LEU A 109 -9.56 4.06 1.41
CA LEU A 109 -10.84 4.74 1.66
C LEU A 109 -11.13 5.79 0.59
N GLU A 110 -10.13 6.58 0.19
CA GLU A 110 -10.30 7.64 -0.80
C GLU A 110 -8.97 8.01 -1.49
N LEU A 111 -8.93 7.87 -2.81
CA LEU A 111 -7.81 8.30 -3.64
C LEU A 111 -8.06 9.71 -4.20
N PHE A 112 -6.99 10.42 -4.55
CA PHE A 112 -7.09 11.70 -5.22
C PHE A 112 -7.59 11.52 -6.67
N GLU A 113 -8.63 12.26 -7.07
CA GLU A 113 -9.28 12.11 -8.38
C GLU A 113 -9.08 13.30 -9.33
N ASN A 114 -8.91 14.50 -8.79
CA ASN A 114 -8.95 15.75 -9.56
C ASN A 114 -7.60 16.09 -10.21
N ALA A 115 -7.13 15.21 -11.08
CA ALA A 115 -5.93 15.36 -11.89
C ALA A 115 -6.25 15.38 -13.38
N TYR A 116 -5.55 16.24 -14.12
CA TYR A 116 -5.75 16.47 -15.54
C TYR A 116 -4.43 16.47 -16.29
N LEU A 117 -4.44 16.07 -17.55
CA LEU A 117 -3.28 16.28 -18.41
C LEU A 117 -3.13 17.77 -18.72
N ALA A 118 -1.90 18.29 -18.68
CA ALA A 118 -1.64 19.69 -19.00
C ALA A 118 -2.23 20.05 -20.39
N PRO A 119 -2.96 21.19 -20.52
CA PRO A 119 -3.64 21.56 -21.76
C PRO A 119 -2.74 21.61 -22.99
N VAL A 120 -1.45 21.97 -22.81
CA VAL A 120 -0.48 22.01 -23.91
C VAL A 120 -0.19 20.60 -24.42
N VAL A 121 0.05 19.64 -23.52
CA VAL A 121 0.30 18.24 -23.87
C VAL A 121 -0.94 17.62 -24.52
N HIS A 122 -2.11 17.83 -23.93
CA HIS A 122 -3.39 17.34 -24.46
C HIS A 122 -3.65 17.83 -25.89
N LYS A 123 -3.48 19.15 -26.14
CA LYS A 123 -3.64 19.73 -27.48
C LYS A 123 -2.65 19.18 -28.50
N GLN A 124 -1.39 18.97 -28.12
CA GLN A 124 -0.39 18.40 -29.02
C GLN A 124 -0.77 16.98 -29.46
N ILE A 125 -1.17 16.14 -28.51
CA ILE A 125 -1.57 14.76 -28.81
C ILE A 125 -2.82 14.74 -29.70
N ILE A 126 -3.86 15.52 -29.39
CA ILE A 126 -5.06 15.61 -30.24
C ILE A 126 -4.68 16.03 -31.66
N SER A 127 -3.84 17.06 -31.80
CA SER A 127 -3.43 17.57 -33.11
C SER A 127 -2.65 16.54 -33.91
N ALA A 128 -1.80 15.74 -33.25
CA ALA A 128 -0.96 14.75 -33.90
C ALA A 128 -1.72 13.46 -34.26
N LEU A 129 -2.56 12.95 -33.35
CA LEU A 129 -3.31 11.70 -33.55
C LEU A 129 -4.65 11.90 -34.28
N LYS A 130 -5.09 13.15 -34.47
CA LYS A 130 -6.39 13.50 -35.07
C LYS A 130 -7.58 12.83 -34.36
N MET A 131 -7.47 12.64 -33.05
CA MET A 131 -8.47 11.99 -32.21
C MET A 131 -8.69 12.79 -30.92
N ASN A 132 -9.94 12.89 -30.48
CA ASN A 132 -10.30 13.51 -29.21
C ASN A 132 -10.26 12.48 -28.07
N PHE A 133 -9.83 12.93 -26.89
CA PHE A 133 -9.85 12.13 -25.67
C PHE A 133 -10.02 13.02 -24.44
N SER A 134 -10.33 12.40 -23.30
CA SER A 134 -10.55 13.12 -22.04
C SER A 134 -9.33 13.92 -21.60
N THR A 135 -9.56 15.04 -20.91
CA THR A 135 -8.49 15.76 -20.21
C THR A 135 -8.23 15.19 -18.81
N ARG A 136 -9.19 14.46 -18.22
CA ARG A 136 -9.03 13.82 -16.91
C ARG A 136 -7.95 12.75 -17.01
N LEU A 137 -6.97 12.80 -16.10
CA LEU A 137 -5.80 11.94 -16.14
C LEU A 137 -6.17 10.46 -15.98
N PHE A 138 -7.12 10.16 -15.10
CA PHE A 138 -7.54 8.80 -14.76
C PHE A 138 -8.64 8.24 -15.67
N ALA A 139 -9.04 8.96 -16.72
CA ALA A 139 -9.97 8.42 -17.70
C ALA A 139 -9.28 7.35 -18.56
N GLU A 140 -9.98 6.26 -18.90
CA GLU A 140 -9.45 5.15 -19.70
C GLU A 140 -8.81 5.64 -21.01
N SER A 141 -9.46 6.56 -21.73
CA SER A 141 -8.92 7.13 -22.96
C SER A 141 -7.57 7.83 -22.76
N THR A 142 -7.40 8.49 -21.62
CA THR A 142 -6.17 9.21 -21.29
C THR A 142 -5.08 8.23 -20.89
N LEU A 143 -5.41 7.23 -20.07
CA LEU A 143 -4.47 6.19 -19.63
C LEU A 143 -3.91 5.39 -20.80
N ASP A 144 -4.76 5.04 -21.77
CA ASP A 144 -4.35 4.36 -23.02
C ASP A 144 -3.35 5.22 -23.80
N ILE A 145 -3.70 6.48 -24.04
CA ILE A 145 -2.90 7.42 -24.82
C ILE A 145 -1.54 7.70 -24.16
N ILE A 146 -1.49 8.04 -22.87
CA ILE A 146 -0.22 8.38 -22.21
C ILE A 146 0.68 7.15 -21.96
N SER A 147 0.15 5.95 -22.19
CA SER A 147 0.90 4.69 -22.14
C SER A 147 1.35 4.22 -23.53
N SER A 148 0.81 4.81 -24.61
CA SER A 148 1.17 4.48 -25.98
C SER A 148 2.48 5.15 -26.41
N GLY A 149 3.44 4.34 -26.87
CA GLY A 149 4.69 4.85 -27.44
C GLY A 149 4.47 5.74 -28.67
N GLU A 150 3.43 5.47 -29.46
CA GLU A 150 3.07 6.29 -30.62
C GLU A 150 2.68 7.70 -30.17
N ALA A 151 1.73 7.83 -29.24
CA ALA A 151 1.27 9.13 -28.75
C ALA A 151 2.40 9.97 -28.14
N ILE A 152 3.27 9.32 -27.35
CA ILE A 152 4.41 9.98 -26.71
C ILE A 152 5.40 10.47 -27.75
N SER A 153 5.70 9.69 -28.79
CA SER A 153 6.65 10.12 -29.83
C SER A 153 6.21 11.38 -30.61
N LYS A 154 4.94 11.77 -30.51
CA LYS A 154 4.34 12.87 -31.26
C LYS A 154 4.31 14.21 -30.54
N VAL A 155 4.65 14.27 -29.25
CA VAL A 155 4.72 15.54 -28.49
C VAL A 155 6.15 16.08 -28.45
N ASP A 156 6.32 17.34 -28.09
CA ASP A 156 7.65 17.94 -27.94
C ASP A 156 8.49 17.20 -26.89
N LYS A 157 9.82 17.15 -27.10
CA LYS A 157 10.75 16.35 -26.28
C LYS A 157 10.57 16.54 -24.77
N LYS A 158 10.38 17.79 -24.31
CA LYS A 158 10.12 18.12 -22.89
C LYS A 158 8.91 17.38 -22.34
N PHE A 159 7.83 17.27 -23.12
CA PHE A 159 6.61 16.59 -22.72
C PHE A 159 6.75 15.07 -22.83
N GLN A 160 7.52 14.58 -23.80
CA GLN A 160 7.86 13.15 -23.88
C GLN A 160 8.53 12.67 -22.59
N ASP A 161 9.52 13.43 -22.11
CA ASP A 161 10.27 13.08 -20.91
C ASP A 161 9.36 13.05 -19.67
N ALA A 162 8.41 13.99 -19.56
CA ALA A 162 7.42 14.00 -18.48
C ALA A 162 6.44 12.80 -18.54
N LEU A 163 5.94 12.45 -19.74
CA LEU A 163 5.07 11.29 -19.93
C LEU A 163 5.79 9.97 -19.65
N LEU A 164 7.05 9.85 -20.07
CA LEU A 164 7.89 8.71 -19.72
C LEU A 164 8.14 8.64 -18.21
N LYS A 165 8.33 9.78 -17.55
CA LYS A 165 8.47 9.85 -16.09
C LYS A 165 7.23 9.30 -15.38
N ILE A 166 6.01 9.66 -15.83
CA ILE A 166 4.76 9.07 -15.31
C ILE A 166 4.80 7.53 -15.40
N GLN A 167 5.20 6.99 -16.55
CA GLN A 167 5.24 5.54 -16.71
C GLN A 167 6.25 4.86 -15.79
N ILE A 168 7.40 5.48 -15.62
CA ILE A 168 8.50 4.99 -14.80
C ILE A 168 8.12 5.02 -13.32
N ASP A 169 7.51 6.11 -12.86
CA ASP A 169 7.26 6.34 -11.44
C ASP A 169 5.97 5.69 -10.97
N PHE A 170 4.95 5.58 -11.82
CA PHE A 170 3.62 5.15 -11.36
C PHE A 170 3.05 3.91 -12.05
N LEU A 171 3.52 3.57 -13.26
CA LEU A 171 2.95 2.46 -14.04
C LEU A 171 3.81 1.20 -14.09
N ARG A 172 4.95 1.13 -13.37
CA ARG A 172 5.77 -0.09 -13.25
C ARG A 172 5.17 -1.14 -12.30
N CYS A 173 3.91 -1.47 -12.50
CA CYS A 173 3.18 -2.49 -11.74
C CYS A 173 3.01 -3.78 -12.56
N ASP A 174 2.75 -4.89 -11.86
CA ASP A 174 2.47 -6.22 -12.43
C ASP A 174 0.95 -6.46 -12.61
N CYS A 175 0.15 -5.39 -12.70
CA CYS A 175 -1.30 -5.49 -12.85
C CYS A 175 -1.68 -5.98 -14.25
N ASN A 176 -2.59 -6.96 -14.32
CA ASN A 176 -3.10 -7.49 -15.59
C ASN A 176 -3.81 -6.43 -16.43
N GLU A 177 -4.46 -5.47 -15.78
CA GLU A 177 -5.24 -4.41 -16.44
C GLU A 177 -4.42 -3.14 -16.69
N ARG A 178 -3.09 -3.17 -16.57
CA ARG A 178 -2.26 -2.01 -16.89
C ARG A 178 -2.52 -1.57 -18.35
N PRO A 179 -2.71 -0.27 -18.63
CA PRO A 179 -2.58 0.91 -17.75
C PRO A 179 -3.85 1.33 -17.00
N PHE A 180 -4.95 0.60 -17.14
CA PHE A 180 -6.28 0.92 -16.59
C PHE A 180 -6.46 0.59 -15.10
N CYS A 181 -5.43 0.06 -14.45
CA CYS A 181 -5.42 -0.14 -12.99
C CYS A 181 -5.25 1.17 -12.21
N GLU A 182 -5.63 1.16 -10.93
CA GLU A 182 -5.52 2.32 -10.03
C GLU A 182 -4.08 2.71 -9.62
N CYS A 183 -3.05 2.01 -10.12
CA CYS A 183 -1.66 2.28 -9.72
C CYS A 183 -1.20 3.71 -9.98
N LEU A 184 -1.63 4.32 -11.09
CA LEU A 184 -1.33 5.73 -11.37
C LEU A 184 -1.96 6.65 -10.33
N GLN A 185 -3.26 6.47 -10.08
CA GLN A 185 -4.03 7.28 -9.14
C GLN A 185 -3.50 7.16 -7.72
N ARG A 186 -3.20 5.93 -7.29
CA ARG A 186 -2.58 5.64 -5.99
C ARG A 186 -1.18 6.24 -5.88
N GLY A 187 -0.38 6.14 -6.94
CA GLY A 187 0.96 6.73 -7.00
C GLY A 187 0.93 8.25 -6.84
N ILE A 188 0.00 8.93 -7.51
CA ILE A 188 -0.20 10.38 -7.38
C ILE A 188 -0.73 10.75 -5.99
N SER A 189 -1.68 10.00 -5.45
CA SER A 189 -2.20 10.22 -4.09
C SER A 189 -1.08 10.11 -3.06
N TYR A 190 -0.23 9.09 -3.21
CA TYR A 190 0.94 8.91 -2.37
C TYR A 190 1.97 10.03 -2.54
N TYR A 191 2.22 10.47 -3.78
CA TYR A 191 3.09 11.62 -4.05
C TYR A 191 2.60 12.88 -3.33
N ILE A 192 1.29 13.18 -3.38
CA ILE A 192 0.70 14.33 -2.68
C ILE A 192 0.92 14.23 -1.18
N ILE A 193 0.65 13.07 -0.57
CA ILE A 193 0.90 12.85 0.86
C ILE A 193 2.38 13.06 1.18
N ASN A 194 3.29 12.45 0.41
CA ASN A 194 4.72 12.55 0.66
C ASN A 194 5.21 14.01 0.58
N GLN A 195 4.77 14.75 -0.43
CA GLN A 195 5.10 16.18 -0.53
C GLN A 195 4.54 16.97 0.67
N ARG A 196 3.32 16.64 1.13
CA ARG A 196 2.73 17.28 2.30
C ARG A 196 3.52 16.97 3.58
N LEU A 197 3.98 15.73 3.77
CA LEU A 197 4.85 15.34 4.88
C LEU A 197 6.21 16.05 4.83
N ASN A 198 6.69 16.37 3.64
CA ASN A 198 7.89 17.20 3.40
C ASN A 198 7.62 18.72 3.55
N GLY A 199 6.45 19.08 4.09
CA GLY A 199 6.07 20.44 4.41
C GLY A 199 5.68 21.32 3.23
N LYS A 200 5.34 20.71 2.08
CA LYS A 200 4.80 21.45 0.94
C LYS A 200 3.34 21.80 1.18
N ASP A 201 2.96 23.01 0.76
CA ASP A 201 1.57 23.44 0.74
C ASP A 201 0.86 22.97 -0.56
N PRO A 202 -0.48 23.02 -0.63
CA PRO A 202 -1.21 22.58 -1.82
C PRO A 202 -0.80 23.28 -3.12
N ILE A 203 -0.30 24.52 -3.07
CA ILE A 203 0.16 25.27 -4.23
C ILE A 203 1.50 24.70 -4.72
N ASP A 204 2.44 24.48 -3.81
CA ASP A 204 3.71 23.83 -4.11
C ASP A 204 3.54 22.44 -4.71
N ILE A 205 2.64 21.63 -4.14
CA ILE A 205 2.35 20.27 -4.62
C ILE A 205 1.79 20.33 -6.04
N SER A 206 0.83 21.22 -6.29
CA SER A 206 0.24 21.42 -7.61
C SER A 206 1.28 21.84 -8.65
N ASN A 207 2.17 22.76 -8.27
CA ASN A 207 3.25 23.24 -9.13
C ASN A 207 4.27 22.13 -9.43
N ALA A 208 4.58 21.29 -8.45
CA ALA A 208 5.50 20.18 -8.61
C ALA A 208 4.93 19.11 -9.57
N LEU A 209 3.65 18.74 -9.42
CA LEU A 209 2.95 17.84 -10.35
C LEU A 209 2.97 18.36 -11.79
N LEU A 210 2.69 19.65 -11.97
CA LEU A 210 2.70 20.27 -13.31
C LEU A 210 4.11 20.29 -13.90
N LYS A 211 5.11 20.68 -13.10
CA LYS A 211 6.50 20.81 -13.56
C LYS A 211 7.10 19.47 -13.93
N GLU A 212 6.94 18.46 -13.08
CA GLU A 212 7.62 17.18 -13.22
C GLU A 212 6.90 16.22 -14.17
N TYR A 213 5.56 16.22 -14.16
CA TYR A 213 4.76 15.22 -14.85
C TYR A 213 3.80 15.81 -15.87
N GLN A 214 3.72 17.14 -15.99
CA GLN A 214 2.70 17.80 -16.81
C GLN A 214 1.27 17.40 -16.38
N ILE A 215 1.10 17.16 -15.09
CA ILE A 215 -0.20 16.89 -14.47
C ILE A 215 -0.70 18.19 -13.88
N GLN A 216 -1.82 18.67 -14.39
CA GLN A 216 -2.52 19.82 -13.84
C GLN A 216 -3.46 19.36 -12.73
N THR A 217 -3.32 20.00 -11.58
CA THR A 217 -4.23 19.91 -10.43
C THR A 217 -4.59 21.32 -9.99
N TYR A 218 -5.59 21.45 -9.12
CA TYR A 218 -5.89 22.72 -8.47
C TYR A 218 -5.55 22.65 -6.97
N PRO A 219 -4.95 23.71 -6.39
CA PRO A 219 -4.62 23.72 -4.96
C PRO A 219 -5.83 23.49 -4.05
N GLY A 220 -7.02 23.98 -4.45
CA GLY A 220 -8.27 23.74 -3.73
C GLY A 220 -8.65 22.26 -3.67
N ASP A 221 -8.51 21.53 -4.78
CA ASP A 221 -8.79 20.10 -4.83
C ASP A 221 -7.81 19.30 -3.95
N ILE A 222 -6.53 19.65 -3.99
CA ILE A 222 -5.50 19.03 -3.13
C ILE A 222 -5.83 19.29 -1.66
N PHE A 223 -6.17 20.54 -1.31
CA PHE A 223 -6.55 20.88 0.05
C PHE A 223 -7.77 20.10 0.52
N SER A 224 -8.84 20.07 -0.26
CA SER A 224 -10.07 19.34 0.06
C SER A 224 -9.84 17.84 0.22
N TRP A 225 -8.99 17.24 -0.62
CA TRP A 225 -8.64 15.84 -0.51
C TRP A 225 -7.75 15.55 0.71
N LEU A 226 -6.79 16.42 1.04
CA LEU A 226 -5.98 16.28 2.26
C LEU A 226 -6.85 16.38 3.52
N ASP A 227 -7.86 17.25 3.56
CA ASP A 227 -8.83 17.32 4.65
C ASP A 227 -9.65 16.03 4.77
N ALA A 228 -10.13 15.48 3.65
CA ALA A 228 -10.82 14.20 3.63
C ALA A 228 -9.90 13.06 4.12
N TYR A 229 -8.63 13.07 3.70
CA TYR A 229 -7.62 12.12 4.16
C TYR A 229 -7.40 12.19 5.67
N VAL A 230 -7.34 13.38 6.27
CA VAL A 230 -7.27 13.56 7.74
C VAL A 230 -8.51 13.00 8.44
N ARG A 231 -9.71 13.22 7.88
CA ARG A 231 -10.95 12.64 8.41
C ARG A 231 -10.95 11.11 8.35
N ASN A 232 -10.39 10.54 7.28
CA ASN A 232 -10.20 9.09 7.14
C ASN A 232 -9.22 8.54 8.18
N LEU A 233 -8.11 9.25 8.45
CA LEU A 233 -7.19 8.90 9.53
C LEU A 233 -7.85 8.96 10.91
N ASP A 234 -8.71 9.94 11.17
CA ASP A 234 -9.48 9.98 12.43
C ASP A 234 -10.43 8.79 12.56
N ALA A 235 -11.11 8.40 11.48
CA ALA A 235 -11.94 7.21 11.47
C ALA A 235 -11.13 5.94 11.81
N ILE A 236 -9.96 5.76 11.17
CA ILE A 236 -9.03 4.66 11.46
C ILE A 236 -8.61 4.68 12.94
N ARG A 237 -8.26 5.86 13.47
CA ARG A 237 -7.89 6.06 14.88
C ARG A 237 -9.02 5.62 15.83
N ARG A 238 -10.26 6.03 15.56
CA ARG A 238 -11.42 5.70 16.40
C ARG A 238 -11.68 4.20 16.44
N ILE A 239 -11.60 3.53 15.29
CA ILE A 239 -11.72 2.08 15.19
C ILE A 239 -10.59 1.40 15.95
N ALA A 240 -9.33 1.79 15.70
CA ALA A 240 -8.17 1.25 16.41
C ALA A 240 -8.30 1.38 17.93
N LYS A 241 -8.80 2.51 18.43
CA LYS A 241 -9.07 2.75 19.85
C LYS A 241 -10.11 1.78 20.41
N ALA A 242 -11.22 1.55 19.70
CA ALA A 242 -12.26 0.61 20.11
C ALA A 242 -11.73 -0.84 20.22
N PHE A 243 -10.79 -1.23 19.35
CA PHE A 243 -10.14 -2.54 19.37
C PHE A 243 -8.86 -2.61 20.23
N GLY A 244 -8.54 -1.56 20.99
CA GLY A 244 -7.37 -1.54 21.87
C GLY A 244 -6.01 -1.54 21.15
N LYS A 245 -5.96 -1.15 19.86
CA LYS A 245 -4.74 -1.07 19.04
C LYS A 245 -4.00 0.25 19.28
N LYS A 246 -3.31 0.35 20.42
CA LYS A 246 -2.66 1.59 20.88
C LYS A 246 -1.61 2.14 19.91
N GLU A 247 -0.85 1.27 19.25
CA GLU A 247 0.19 1.66 18.29
C GLU A 247 -0.42 2.38 17.08
N ILE A 248 -1.50 1.81 16.51
CA ILE A 248 -2.23 2.40 15.38
C ILE A 248 -2.85 3.75 15.75
N VAL A 249 -3.37 3.88 16.98
CA VAL A 249 -3.89 5.16 17.48
C VAL A 249 -2.80 6.23 17.49
N GLN A 250 -1.64 5.94 18.07
CA GLN A 250 -0.52 6.88 18.15
C GLN A 250 0.00 7.29 16.76
N VAL A 251 0.17 6.32 15.87
CA VAL A 251 0.60 6.55 14.49
C VAL A 251 -0.40 7.43 13.74
N SER A 252 -1.70 7.14 13.86
CA SER A 252 -2.74 7.93 13.21
C SER A 252 -2.76 9.38 13.73
N GLU A 253 -2.63 9.59 15.04
CA GLU A 253 -2.57 10.93 15.63
C GLU A 253 -1.36 11.74 15.18
N LYS A 254 -0.18 11.09 15.10
CA LYS A 254 1.04 11.73 14.60
C LYS A 254 0.86 12.13 13.13
N LEU A 255 0.33 11.23 12.31
CA LEU A 255 0.14 11.47 10.88
C LEU A 255 -0.89 12.57 10.61
N MET A 256 -2.03 12.58 11.31
CA MET A 256 -3.03 13.64 11.21
C MET A 256 -2.41 15.01 11.45
N LYS A 257 -1.67 15.17 12.56
CA LYS A 257 -1.03 16.45 12.91
C LYS A 257 -0.10 16.96 11.82
N ILE A 258 0.75 16.08 11.26
CA ILE A 258 1.71 16.46 10.22
C ILE A 258 0.99 16.86 8.93
N VAL A 259 -0.07 16.14 8.54
CA VAL A 259 -0.84 16.45 7.34
C VAL A 259 -1.60 17.77 7.49
N GLU A 260 -2.21 18.01 8.65
CA GLU A 260 -2.90 19.26 8.97
C GLU A 260 -1.93 20.45 8.98
N SER A 261 -0.81 20.35 9.70
CA SER A 261 0.16 21.44 9.85
C SER A 261 0.96 21.71 8.57
N GLY A 262 1.25 20.66 7.78
CA GLY A 262 2.28 20.71 6.75
C GLY A 262 3.66 21.04 7.34
N LYS A 263 3.93 20.67 8.60
CA LYS A 263 5.18 20.95 9.33
C LYS A 263 5.53 19.85 10.30
#